data_AF-A0A939VYT0-F1
#
_entry.id   AF-A0A939VYT0-F1
#
_cell.length_a   1.000
_cell.length_b   1.000
_cell.length_c   1.000
_cell.angle_alpha   90.00
_cell.angle_beta   90.00
_cell.angle_gamma   90.00
#
_symmetry.space_group_name_H-M   'P 1'
#
loop_
_entity.id
_entity.type
_entity.pdbx_description
1 polymer ?
#
loop_
_entity_poly.entity_id
_entity_poly.type
_entity_poly.pdbx_seq_one_letter_code
_entity_poly.pdbx_strand_id
1 'polypeptide(L)'
;MTYSYFPGCTLKNKALDLDLYARKSAEVLGFTLEEIPEWQCCGGEYPMGKDEFATKLSSVRALANARDSGKDLVTLCSACYNVIKQVNHDIQTDELCTFKVNNYLKQDEIEYHGETKVLHYLEILRDVVGWDNVKAAVKNPFKGKKIGAYYGCLLLRPGKVLEFDDPENPQIIEDFIKAIGGTP
;
A
#
# COMPACT_ATOMS: atom_id res chain seq x y z
N MET A 1 -14.12 -8.69 -4.78
CA MET A 1 -13.81 -7.76 -3.67
C MET A 1 -13.33 -6.44 -4.26
N THR A 2 -13.69 -5.28 -3.72
CA THR A 2 -13.22 -3.98 -4.24
C THR A 2 -12.44 -3.24 -3.18
N TYR A 3 -11.28 -2.74 -3.56
CA TYR A 3 -10.38 -1.97 -2.69
C TYR A 3 -10.25 -0.54 -3.22
N SER A 4 -10.11 0.40 -2.30
CA SER A 4 -9.69 1.75 -2.63
C SER A 4 -8.22 1.73 -3.01
N TYR A 5 -7.86 2.35 -4.12
CA TYR A 5 -6.54 2.22 -4.72
C TYR A 5 -5.82 3.56 -4.81
N PHE A 6 -4.60 3.59 -4.25
CA PHE A 6 -3.68 4.70 -4.32
C PHE A 6 -2.51 4.35 -5.26
N PRO A 7 -2.53 4.80 -6.53
CA PRO A 7 -1.42 4.57 -7.46
C PRO A 7 -0.17 5.34 -7.05
N GLY A 8 -0.34 6.53 -6.47
CA GLY A 8 0.74 7.46 -6.25
C GLY A 8 1.34 8.00 -7.55
N CYS A 9 2.28 8.94 -7.41
CA CYS A 9 2.78 9.73 -8.54
C CYS A 9 3.52 8.90 -9.60
N THR A 10 4.33 7.92 -9.18
CA THR A 10 5.18 7.14 -10.11
C THR A 10 4.35 6.21 -10.98
N LEU A 11 3.44 5.43 -10.41
CA LEU A 11 2.62 4.50 -11.18
C LEU A 11 1.63 5.25 -12.08
N LYS A 12 1.13 6.41 -11.62
CA LYS A 12 0.23 7.24 -12.43
C LYS A 12 0.89 7.87 -13.66
N ASN A 13 2.19 8.15 -13.61
CA ASN A 13 2.84 9.00 -14.63
C ASN A 13 4.06 8.39 -15.33
N LYS A 14 4.73 7.39 -14.74
CA LYS A 14 6.00 6.83 -15.23
C LYS A 14 5.94 5.32 -15.37
N ALA A 15 5.56 4.61 -14.32
CA ALA A 15 5.43 3.16 -14.30
C ALA A 15 4.00 2.72 -14.69
N LEU A 16 3.51 3.23 -15.83
CA LEU A 16 2.13 3.01 -16.30
C LEU A 16 1.82 1.52 -16.52
N ASP A 17 2.80 0.78 -17.03
CA ASP A 17 2.66 -0.66 -17.26
C ASP A 17 2.48 -1.43 -15.94
N LEU A 18 3.16 -0.99 -14.87
CA LEU A 18 3.02 -1.63 -13.55
C LEU A 18 1.61 -1.42 -12.99
N ASP A 19 1.06 -0.20 -13.09
CA ASP A 19 -0.32 0.09 -12.70
C ASP A 19 -1.31 -0.76 -13.52
N LEU A 20 -1.17 -0.71 -14.85
CA LEU A 20 -2.07 -1.40 -15.77
C LEU A 20 -2.08 -2.92 -15.53
N TYR A 21 -0.92 -3.55 -15.45
CA TYR A 21 -0.82 -4.99 -15.27
C TYR A 21 -1.25 -5.43 -13.88
N ALA A 22 -1.02 -4.61 -12.85
CA ALA A 22 -1.52 -4.90 -11.51
C ALA A 22 -3.05 -4.92 -11.46
N ARG A 23 -3.72 -3.89 -12.02
CA ARG A 23 -5.19 -3.84 -12.05
C ARG A 23 -5.79 -4.99 -12.87
N LYS A 24 -5.22 -5.28 -14.04
CA LYS A 24 -5.64 -6.44 -14.86
C LYS A 24 -5.43 -7.77 -14.14
N SER A 25 -4.32 -7.92 -13.43
CA SER A 25 -4.05 -9.13 -12.64
C SER A 25 -5.02 -9.26 -11.48
N ALA A 26 -5.35 -8.16 -10.80
CA ALA A 26 -6.34 -8.14 -9.74
C ALA A 26 -7.70 -8.64 -10.23
N GLU A 27 -8.18 -8.15 -11.38
CA GLU A 27 -9.46 -8.57 -11.96
C GLU A 27 -9.50 -10.08 -12.22
N VAL A 28 -8.42 -10.63 -12.78
CA VAL A 28 -8.28 -12.08 -13.01
C VAL A 28 -8.27 -12.86 -11.70
N LEU A 29 -7.70 -12.28 -10.64
CA LEU A 29 -7.64 -12.87 -9.29
C LEU A 29 -8.91 -12.60 -8.46
N GLY A 30 -9.95 -11.98 -9.03
CA GLY A 30 -11.26 -11.82 -8.39
C GLY A 30 -11.41 -10.57 -7.51
N PHE A 31 -10.51 -9.58 -7.64
CA PHE A 31 -10.66 -8.30 -6.94
C PHE A 31 -10.40 -7.09 -7.83
N THR A 32 -10.94 -5.94 -7.44
CA THR A 32 -10.87 -4.70 -8.23
C THR A 32 -10.18 -3.61 -7.42
N LEU A 33 -9.37 -2.81 -8.11
CA LEU A 33 -8.67 -1.65 -7.57
C LEU A 33 -9.32 -0.37 -8.11
N GLU A 34 -10.15 0.25 -7.28
CA GLU A 34 -10.85 1.49 -7.61
C GLU A 34 -10.03 2.69 -7.14
N GLU A 35 -9.54 3.49 -8.07
CA GLU A 35 -8.70 4.64 -7.72
C GLU A 35 -9.50 5.68 -6.94
N ILE A 36 -8.96 6.11 -5.80
CA ILE A 36 -9.61 7.15 -5.00
C ILE A 36 -9.57 8.50 -5.74
N PRO A 37 -10.60 9.35 -5.64
CA PRO A 37 -10.58 10.67 -6.25
C PRO A 37 -9.62 11.62 -5.51
N GLU A 38 -9.13 12.63 -6.23
CA GLU A 38 -8.44 13.81 -5.69
C GLU A 38 -7.26 13.51 -4.73
N TRP A 39 -6.63 12.34 -4.88
CA TRP A 39 -5.46 12.01 -4.08
C TRP A 39 -4.28 12.93 -4.39
N GLN A 40 -3.47 13.15 -3.35
CA GLN A 40 -2.26 13.96 -3.42
C GLN A 40 -1.04 13.07 -3.17
N CYS A 41 0.14 13.53 -3.59
CA CYS A 41 1.39 12.80 -3.38
C CYS A 41 1.56 12.42 -1.89
N CYS A 42 2.01 11.20 -1.63
CA CYS A 42 2.35 10.72 -0.28
C CYS A 42 3.61 11.39 0.29
N GLY A 43 4.33 12.21 -0.49
CA GLY A 43 5.59 12.85 -0.08
C GLY A 43 6.84 12.06 -0.42
N GLY A 44 6.72 10.77 -0.75
CA GLY A 44 7.82 9.90 -1.19
C GLY A 44 8.75 9.40 -0.07
N GLU A 45 8.76 10.08 1.07
CA GLU A 45 9.49 9.72 2.28
C GLU A 45 8.67 10.09 3.52
N TYR A 46 8.80 9.30 4.58
CA TYR A 46 8.06 9.54 5.83
C TYR A 46 8.73 10.68 6.62
N PRO A 47 7.97 11.71 7.04
CA PRO A 47 8.52 12.84 7.79
C PRO A 47 8.94 12.43 9.21
N MET A 48 10.24 12.52 9.51
CA MET A 48 10.79 12.18 10.83
C MET A 48 10.67 13.33 11.85
N GLY A 49 10.36 14.55 11.41
CA GLY A 49 10.16 15.69 12.30
C GLY A 49 8.91 15.54 13.16
N LYS A 50 9.05 15.66 14.48
CA LYS A 50 7.92 15.47 15.42
C LYS A 50 6.81 16.51 15.28
N ASP A 51 7.15 17.71 14.83
CA ASP A 51 6.21 18.82 14.66
C ASP A 51 5.78 19.03 13.19
N GLU A 52 6.14 18.11 12.28
CA GLU A 52 5.79 18.17 10.87
C GLU A 52 4.42 17.53 10.60
N PHE A 53 3.35 18.21 11.03
CA PHE A 53 1.98 17.70 10.83
C PHE A 53 1.43 17.96 9.43
N ALA A 54 1.83 19.08 8.81
CA ALA A 54 1.30 19.50 7.51
C ALA A 54 1.66 18.53 6.36
N THR A 55 2.83 17.87 6.46
CA THR A 55 3.30 16.89 5.47
C THR A 55 2.50 15.59 5.52
N LYS A 56 1.78 15.33 6.61
CA LYS A 56 0.92 14.14 6.78
C LYS A 56 -0.48 14.31 6.19
N LEU A 57 -0.90 15.56 5.90
CA LEU A 57 -2.28 15.88 5.51
C LEU A 57 -2.72 15.18 4.22
N SER A 58 -1.84 15.07 3.21
CA SER A 58 -2.17 14.39 1.95
C SER A 58 -2.48 12.91 2.16
N SER A 59 -1.69 12.23 2.98
CA SER A 59 -1.91 10.83 3.36
C SER A 59 -3.23 10.68 4.12
N VAL A 60 -3.54 11.60 5.03
CA VAL A 60 -4.80 11.57 5.81
C VAL A 60 -6.02 11.79 4.91
N ARG A 61 -5.96 12.67 3.90
CA ARG A 61 -7.04 12.80 2.92
C ARG A 61 -7.27 11.50 2.14
N ALA A 62 -6.20 10.82 1.73
CA ALA A 62 -6.30 9.53 1.05
C ALA A 62 -6.90 8.44 1.95
N LEU A 63 -6.51 8.41 3.22
CA LEU A 63 -7.06 7.50 4.23
C LEU A 63 -8.56 7.79 4.48
N ALA A 64 -8.92 9.06 4.73
CA ALA A 64 -10.30 9.46 4.93
C ALA A 64 -11.20 9.07 3.74
N ASN A 65 -10.72 9.23 2.50
CA ASN A 65 -11.47 8.81 1.32
C ASN A 65 -11.73 7.28 1.29
N ALA A 66 -10.73 6.48 1.68
CA ALA A 66 -10.87 5.04 1.78
C ALA A 66 -11.87 4.63 2.89
N ARG A 67 -11.81 5.30 4.05
CA ARG A 67 -12.81 5.14 5.13
C ARG A 67 -14.21 5.47 4.63
N ASP A 68 -14.40 6.60 3.97
CA ASP A 68 -15.73 7.06 3.51
C ASP A 68 -16.34 6.14 2.45
N SER A 69 -15.49 5.47 1.68
CA SER A 69 -15.91 4.42 0.74
C SER A 69 -16.08 3.04 1.39
N GLY A 70 -15.79 2.90 2.69
CA GLY A 70 -15.92 1.66 3.45
C GLY A 70 -14.95 0.56 3.00
N LYS A 71 -13.78 0.93 2.46
CA LYS A 71 -12.82 0.02 1.82
C LYS A 71 -11.43 0.20 2.40
N ASP A 72 -10.68 -0.89 2.44
CA ASP A 72 -9.24 -0.84 2.73
C ASP A 72 -8.51 -0.10 1.60
N LEU A 73 -7.44 0.63 1.95
CA LEU A 73 -6.61 1.38 1.02
C LEU A 73 -5.42 0.52 0.58
N VAL A 74 -5.26 0.38 -0.73
CA VAL A 74 -4.26 -0.48 -1.35
C VAL A 74 -3.31 0.35 -2.19
N THR A 75 -2.02 0.03 -2.13
CA THR A 75 -1.02 0.58 -3.05
C THR A 75 0.02 -0.47 -3.45
N LEU A 76 0.71 -0.19 -4.56
CA LEU A 76 1.80 -1.00 -5.10
C LEU A 76 3.18 -0.36 -4.89
N CYS A 77 3.21 0.91 -4.50
CA CYS A 77 4.46 1.61 -4.32
C CYS A 77 4.92 1.43 -2.87
N SER A 78 6.13 0.87 -2.68
CA SER A 78 6.73 0.69 -1.36
C SER A 78 6.81 1.99 -0.55
N ALA A 79 7.10 3.11 -1.20
CA ALA A 79 7.13 4.42 -0.53
C ALA A 79 5.73 4.90 -0.14
N CYS A 80 4.74 4.77 -1.03
CA CYS A 80 3.36 5.15 -0.70
C CYS A 80 2.82 4.30 0.45
N TYR A 81 3.07 2.99 0.42
CA TYR A 81 2.70 2.07 1.49
C TYR A 81 3.34 2.48 2.81
N ASN A 82 4.64 2.71 2.79
CA ASN A 82 5.43 3.07 3.96
C ASN A 82 4.97 4.39 4.61
N VAL A 83 4.79 5.44 3.81
CA VAL A 83 4.38 6.74 4.35
C VAL A 83 2.95 6.68 4.86
N ILE A 84 2.01 6.18 4.06
CA ILE A 84 0.59 6.21 4.42
C ILE A 84 0.32 5.31 5.63
N LYS A 85 0.94 4.13 5.72
CA LYS A 85 0.79 3.22 6.87
C LYS A 85 1.38 3.81 8.16
N GLN A 86 2.53 4.46 8.09
CA GLN A 86 3.11 5.15 9.26
C GLN A 86 2.29 6.38 9.67
N VAL A 87 1.84 7.20 8.73
CA VAL A 87 0.94 8.32 9.05
C VAL A 87 -0.32 7.80 9.73
N ASN A 88 -0.90 6.71 9.25
CA ASN A 88 -2.05 6.08 9.89
C ASN A 88 -1.73 5.62 11.32
N HIS A 89 -0.56 5.03 11.52
CA HIS A 89 -0.08 4.64 12.86
C HIS A 89 0.09 5.83 13.80
N ASP A 90 0.60 6.96 13.32
CA ASP A 90 0.72 8.16 14.15
C ASP A 90 -0.66 8.69 14.55
N ILE A 91 -1.64 8.69 13.65
CA ILE A 91 -3.02 9.06 13.99
C ILE A 91 -3.60 8.10 15.04
N GLN A 92 -3.25 6.81 15.01
CA GLN A 92 -3.73 5.84 15.99
C GLN A 92 -3.04 5.94 17.36
N THR A 93 -1.84 6.53 17.43
CA THR A 93 -0.96 6.38 18.62
C THR A 93 -0.42 7.68 19.19
N ASP A 94 -0.52 8.79 18.47
CA ASP A 94 -0.09 10.13 18.88
C ASP A 94 -1.29 11.09 18.91
N GLU A 95 -1.77 11.39 20.12
CA GLU A 95 -2.89 12.30 20.36
C GLU A 95 -2.61 13.72 19.84
N LEU A 96 -1.37 14.20 19.93
CA LEU A 96 -1.00 15.53 19.45
C LEU A 96 -1.03 15.56 17.92
N CYS A 97 -0.51 14.52 17.27
CA CYS A 97 -0.57 14.37 15.82
C CYS A 97 -2.03 14.38 15.33
N THR A 98 -2.88 13.56 15.95
CA THR A 98 -4.32 13.46 15.63
C THR A 98 -5.02 14.80 15.80
N PHE A 99 -4.81 15.46 16.95
CA PHE A 99 -5.38 16.78 17.22
C PHE A 99 -4.93 17.82 16.19
N LYS A 100 -3.64 17.90 15.86
CA LYS A 100 -3.11 18.89 14.92
C LYS A 100 -3.60 18.65 13.49
N VAL A 101 -3.54 17.40 13.03
CA VAL A 101 -4.02 17.00 11.70
C VAL A 101 -5.51 17.33 11.54
N ASN A 102 -6.37 16.90 12.47
CA ASN A 102 -7.80 17.16 12.39
C ASN A 102 -8.12 18.66 12.45
N ASN A 103 -7.35 19.46 13.20
CA ASN A 103 -7.50 20.92 13.17
C ASN A 103 -7.15 21.53 11.81
N TYR A 104 -6.11 21.05 11.11
CA TYR A 104 -5.78 21.52 9.76
C TYR A 104 -6.84 21.15 8.74
N LEU A 105 -7.44 19.96 8.89
CA LEU A 105 -8.42 19.40 7.95
C LEU A 105 -9.86 19.81 8.24
N LYS A 106 -10.11 20.52 9.35
CA LYS A 106 -11.46 21.00 9.71
C LYS A 106 -12.12 21.84 8.61
N GLN A 107 -11.34 22.63 7.86
CA GLN A 107 -11.85 23.42 6.74
C GLN A 107 -12.26 22.57 5.53
N ASP A 108 -11.73 21.34 5.44
CA ASP A 108 -12.07 20.36 4.40
C ASP A 108 -13.19 19.41 4.88
N GLU A 109 -13.78 19.67 6.06
CA GLU A 109 -14.79 18.81 6.70
C GLU A 109 -14.33 17.36 6.95
N ILE A 110 -13.01 17.16 7.09
CA ILE A 110 -12.41 15.86 7.37
C ILE A 110 -12.00 15.78 8.83
N GLU A 111 -12.53 14.78 9.52
CA GLU A 111 -12.08 14.32 10.83
C GLU A 111 -11.71 12.84 10.69
N TYR A 112 -10.50 12.42 11.05
CA TYR A 112 -9.98 11.06 10.85
C TYR A 112 -9.25 10.55 12.09
N HIS A 113 -9.43 9.28 12.42
CA HIS A 113 -8.97 8.64 13.67
C HIS A 113 -8.25 7.32 13.43
N GLY A 114 -7.78 7.06 12.21
CA GLY A 114 -6.97 5.88 11.90
C GLY A 114 -7.79 4.65 11.49
N GLU A 115 -9.01 4.85 11.01
CA GLU A 115 -9.98 3.78 10.73
C GLU A 115 -9.59 2.90 9.53
N THR A 116 -8.86 3.46 8.57
CA THR A 116 -8.51 2.76 7.32
C THR A 116 -7.38 1.76 7.54
N LYS A 117 -7.59 0.54 7.07
CA LYS A 117 -6.50 -0.43 6.92
C LYS A 117 -5.71 -0.14 5.64
N VAL A 118 -4.39 -0.04 5.77
CA VAL A 118 -3.46 0.20 4.67
C VAL A 118 -2.76 -1.09 4.29
N LEU A 119 -2.86 -1.48 3.02
CA LEU A 119 -2.32 -2.72 2.48
C LEU A 119 -1.41 -2.43 1.29
N HIS A 120 -0.33 -3.18 1.20
CA HIS A 120 0.42 -3.36 -0.02
C HIS A 120 -0.23 -4.46 -0.87
N TYR A 121 -0.16 -4.34 -2.19
CA TYR A 121 -0.75 -5.31 -3.11
C TYR A 121 -0.32 -6.77 -2.85
N LEU A 122 0.94 -6.98 -2.46
CA LEU A 122 1.46 -8.32 -2.14
C LEU A 122 0.80 -8.93 -0.88
N GLU A 123 0.38 -8.12 0.10
CA GLU A 123 -0.36 -8.63 1.27
C GLU A 123 -1.71 -9.19 0.85
N ILE A 124 -2.40 -8.56 -0.11
CA ILE A 124 -3.65 -9.09 -0.66
C ILE A 124 -3.41 -10.43 -1.35
N LEU A 125 -2.33 -10.52 -2.14
CA LEU A 125 -1.98 -11.78 -2.80
C LEU A 125 -1.69 -12.90 -1.80
N ARG A 126 -1.00 -12.59 -0.71
CA ARG A 126 -0.66 -13.55 0.34
C ARG A 126 -1.87 -13.94 1.19
N ASP A 127 -2.56 -12.95 1.74
CA ASP A 127 -3.49 -13.14 2.87
C ASP A 127 -4.95 -13.29 2.44
N VAL A 128 -5.31 -12.78 1.26
CA VAL A 128 -6.70 -12.79 0.76
C VAL A 128 -6.85 -13.73 -0.42
N VAL A 129 -5.98 -13.62 -1.42
CA VAL A 129 -6.03 -14.46 -2.62
C VAL A 129 -5.39 -15.82 -2.33
N GLY A 130 -4.23 -15.84 -1.68
CA GLY A 130 -3.43 -17.03 -1.45
C GLY A 130 -2.61 -17.46 -2.68
N TRP A 131 -1.39 -17.94 -2.44
CA TRP A 131 -0.44 -18.29 -3.51
C TRP A 131 -0.91 -19.40 -4.44
N ASP A 132 -1.73 -20.34 -3.96
CA ASP A 132 -2.30 -21.40 -4.80
C ASP A 132 -3.24 -20.85 -5.88
N ASN A 133 -4.05 -19.85 -5.53
CA ASN A 133 -4.95 -19.18 -6.49
C ASN A 133 -4.15 -18.31 -7.47
N VAL A 134 -3.10 -17.63 -7.00
CA VAL A 134 -2.16 -16.93 -7.89
C VAL A 134 -1.56 -17.90 -8.91
N LYS A 135 -1.04 -19.04 -8.43
CA LYS A 135 -0.44 -20.08 -9.28
C LYS A 135 -1.43 -20.66 -10.28
N ALA A 136 -2.68 -20.89 -9.87
CA ALA A 136 -3.73 -21.40 -10.76
C ALA A 136 -4.12 -20.41 -11.88
N ALA A 137 -4.00 -19.10 -11.62
CA ALA A 137 -4.29 -18.06 -12.61
C ALA A 137 -3.19 -17.89 -13.67
N VAL A 138 -1.96 -18.30 -13.39
CA VAL A 138 -0.79 -18.13 -14.27
C VAL A 138 -0.94 -18.95 -15.55
N LYS A 139 -1.01 -18.26 -16.71
CA LYS A 139 -1.11 -18.91 -18.03
C LYS A 139 0.25 -19.23 -18.65
N ASN A 140 1.22 -18.33 -18.48
CA ASN A 140 2.56 -18.45 -19.02
C ASN A 140 3.57 -18.38 -17.86
N PRO A 141 3.89 -19.51 -17.20
CA PRO A 141 4.76 -19.51 -16.03
C PRO A 141 6.20 -19.16 -16.41
N PHE A 142 6.93 -18.49 -15.51
CA PHE A 142 8.33 -18.09 -15.69
C PHE A 142 9.33 -19.26 -15.52
N LYS A 143 8.99 -20.45 -16.04
CA LYS A 143 9.80 -21.67 -15.91
C LYS A 143 11.24 -21.44 -16.35
N GLY A 144 12.19 -21.83 -15.50
CA GLY A 144 13.62 -21.73 -15.75
C GLY A 144 14.19 -20.30 -15.61
N LYS A 145 13.38 -19.31 -15.22
CA LYS A 145 13.86 -17.96 -14.90
C LYS A 145 14.25 -17.87 -13.43
N LYS A 146 15.48 -17.46 -13.17
CA LYS A 146 15.97 -17.07 -11.84
C LYS A 146 15.71 -15.58 -11.64
N ILE A 147 15.03 -15.20 -10.56
CA ILE A 147 14.57 -13.83 -10.31
C ILE A 147 15.01 -13.44 -8.90
N GLY A 148 15.93 -12.47 -8.78
CA GLY A 148 16.32 -11.96 -7.47
C GLY A 148 15.22 -11.07 -6.87
N ALA A 149 14.79 -11.39 -5.66
CA ALA A 149 13.88 -10.56 -4.90
C ALA A 149 14.59 -9.29 -4.41
N TYR A 150 14.01 -8.13 -4.70
CA TYR A 150 14.46 -6.85 -4.14
C TYR A 150 13.31 -6.21 -3.36
N TYR A 151 13.42 -6.25 -2.03
CA TYR A 151 12.42 -5.70 -1.12
C TYR A 151 12.50 -4.18 -0.96
N GLY A 152 13.71 -3.63 -1.11
CA GLY A 152 14.02 -2.31 -0.59
C GLY A 152 13.82 -2.22 0.93
N CYS A 153 14.02 -1.03 1.50
CA CYS A 153 13.88 -0.82 2.94
C CYS A 153 12.43 -0.55 3.35
N LEU A 154 11.68 0.15 2.49
CA LEU A 154 10.40 0.77 2.84
C LEU A 154 9.25 -0.23 3.02
N LEU A 155 9.32 -1.42 2.43
CA LEU A 155 8.34 -2.48 2.69
C LEU A 155 8.49 -3.08 4.08
N LEU A 156 9.72 -3.22 4.58
CA LEU A 156 10.03 -4.01 5.77
C LEU A 156 10.27 -3.15 7.01
N ARG A 157 10.55 -1.85 6.87
CA ARG A 157 10.99 -0.99 7.97
C ARG A 157 10.17 0.31 8.05
N PRO A 158 9.78 0.76 9.26
CA PRO A 158 9.98 0.11 10.56
C PRO A 158 9.06 -1.12 10.76
N GLY A 159 9.65 -2.28 11.07
CA GLY A 159 8.93 -3.57 11.03
C GLY A 159 7.74 -3.68 11.98
N LYS A 160 7.80 -3.02 13.15
CA LYS A 160 6.70 -2.97 14.12
C LYS A 160 5.46 -2.20 13.65
N VAL A 161 5.61 -1.34 12.65
CA VAL A 161 4.51 -0.53 12.09
C VAL A 161 4.09 -1.09 10.73
N LEU A 162 5.06 -1.46 9.92
CA LEU A 162 4.82 -1.93 8.56
C LEU A 162 4.21 -3.33 8.56
N GLU A 163 4.65 -4.21 9.47
CA GLU A 163 4.13 -5.57 9.65
C GLU A 163 3.91 -6.34 8.33
N PHE A 164 4.75 -6.04 7.33
CA PHE A 164 4.60 -6.54 5.98
C PHE A 164 5.10 -7.97 5.86
N ASP A 165 6.26 -8.25 6.45
CA ASP A 165 6.91 -9.57 6.52
C ASP A 165 8.00 -9.55 7.61
N ASP A 166 8.69 -10.67 7.84
CA ASP A 166 9.89 -10.71 8.68
C ASP A 166 10.95 -9.74 8.11
N PRO A 167 11.36 -8.69 8.84
CA PRO A 167 12.30 -7.71 8.31
C PRO A 167 13.74 -8.22 8.14
N GLU A 168 14.12 -9.31 8.82
CA GLU A 168 15.45 -9.93 8.75
C GLU A 168 15.48 -11.11 7.77
N ASN A 169 14.35 -11.79 7.58
CA ASN A 169 14.23 -12.93 6.66
C ASN A 169 12.88 -12.94 5.91
N PRO A 170 12.61 -11.94 5.05
CA PRO A 170 11.34 -11.84 4.34
C PRO A 170 11.21 -12.95 3.28
N GLN A 171 9.98 -13.36 2.97
CA GLN A 171 9.67 -14.44 2.02
C GLN A 171 8.55 -14.11 1.04
N ILE A 172 7.75 -13.05 1.26
CA ILE A 172 6.56 -12.73 0.45
C ILE A 172 6.86 -12.50 -1.04
N ILE A 173 8.00 -11.92 -1.40
CA ILE A 173 8.42 -11.76 -2.81
C ILE A 173 8.95 -13.07 -3.37
N GLU A 174 9.71 -13.86 -2.61
CA GLU A 174 10.18 -15.19 -3.02
C GLU A 174 8.99 -16.12 -3.28
N ASP A 175 7.99 -16.10 -2.41
CA ASP A 175 6.79 -16.91 -2.56
C ASP A 175 5.93 -16.43 -3.74
N PHE A 176 5.84 -15.12 -3.97
CA PHE A 176 5.25 -14.58 -5.19
C PHE A 176 5.99 -15.07 -6.44
N ILE A 177 7.33 -15.02 -6.46
CA ILE A 177 8.17 -15.50 -7.56
C ILE A 177 7.92 -17.00 -7.82
N LYS A 178 7.86 -17.82 -6.78
CA LYS A 178 7.51 -19.26 -6.89
C LYS A 178 6.10 -19.44 -7.45
N ALA A 179 5.13 -18.66 -6.97
CA ALA A 179 3.73 -18.75 -7.40
C ALA A 179 3.56 -18.44 -8.90
N ILE A 180 4.31 -17.49 -9.43
CA ILE A 180 4.33 -17.16 -10.88
C ILE A 180 5.22 -18.10 -11.71
N GLY A 181 5.78 -19.16 -11.10
CA GLY A 181 6.54 -20.21 -11.75
C GLY A 181 8.02 -19.90 -11.99
N GLY A 182 8.56 -18.86 -11.35
CA GLY A 182 9.98 -18.54 -11.33
C GLY A 182 10.74 -19.27 -10.21
N THR A 183 12.05 -19.04 -10.16
CA THR A 183 12.93 -19.49 -9.06
C THR A 183 13.55 -18.27 -8.39
N PRO A 184 13.31 -18.03 -7.09
CA PRO A 184 13.97 -16.96 -6.36
C PRO A 184 15.47 -17.21 -6.20
#